data_AF-A0A0T6B9V4-F1
#
_entry.id   AF-A0A0T6B9V4-F1
#
_cell.length_a   1.000
_cell.length_b   1.000
_cell.length_c   1.000
_cell.angle_alpha   90.00
_cell.angle_beta   90.00
_cell.angle_gamma   90.00
#
_symmetry.space_group_name_H-M   'P 1'
#
loop_
_entity.id
_entity.type
_entity.pdbx_description
1 polymer ?
#
loop_
_entity_poly.entity_id
_entity_poly.type
_entity_poly.pdbx_seq_one_letter_code
_entity_poly.pdbx_strand_id
1 'polypeptide(L)'
;MGVFWVSCEAGSYIRTLCVHLGLVLGVGGQMLELRRVRSGIQSERDNMATMHDVLDAQWLYENHKDESYLRRVIRPLEGLLIGHKRIIMKDSSVNAVCYGAKILLPGILRYEDNIELNEEIVIVTTKGEAVALAIALMTTSTIASCDHGIVAKIKRVIMERDTYPRRWGLGPRSTQKKILIAKGQLDKYGKPNENTPKEWLTSYVDYSVKQEPVDNEEKVPIAPQEKKEKKRKVSMSSTQEEPAAETEISPKEKHKKKKRKKALEDGAEVENEVSETVATEVEEQDVKKEKKKKKKDKKKDAEPDE
;
A
#
# COMPACT_ATOMS: atom_id res chain seq x y z
N MET A 1 -37.05 14.53 -26.52
CA MET A 1 -36.41 13.88 -25.36
C MET A 1 -35.34 12.95 -25.91
N GLY A 2 -34.16 12.86 -25.28
CA GLY A 2 -33.07 12.00 -25.74
C GLY A 2 -32.57 11.09 -24.63
N VAL A 3 -32.34 9.81 -24.96
CA VAL A 3 -31.77 8.80 -24.06
C VAL A 3 -30.53 8.25 -24.75
N PHE A 4 -29.40 8.20 -24.04
CA PHE A 4 -28.13 7.70 -24.57
C PHE A 4 -27.39 6.90 -23.50
N TRP A 5 -26.55 5.97 -23.95
CA TRP A 5 -25.61 5.25 -23.10
C TRP A 5 -24.21 5.87 -23.24
N VAL A 6 -23.47 5.95 -22.14
CA VAL A 6 -22.12 6.54 -22.11
C VAL A 6 -21.21 5.72 -21.19
N SER A 7 -19.99 5.47 -21.65
CA SER A 7 -18.87 4.99 -20.84
C SER A 7 -17.91 6.14 -20.60
N CYS A 8 -17.47 6.33 -19.37
CA CYS A 8 -16.66 7.47 -18.96
C CYS A 8 -15.72 7.10 -17.80
N GLU A 9 -14.66 7.87 -17.62
CA GLU A 9 -13.74 7.71 -16.48
C GLU A 9 -14.39 8.12 -15.15
N ALA A 10 -13.88 7.59 -14.04
CA ALA A 10 -14.29 8.00 -12.70
C ALA A 10 -14.09 9.52 -12.50
N GLY A 11 -15.08 10.20 -11.91
CA GLY A 11 -15.10 11.66 -11.76
C GLY A 11 -15.74 12.42 -12.93
N SER A 12 -16.16 11.75 -14.01
CA SER A 12 -16.86 12.39 -15.13
C SER A 12 -18.26 12.90 -14.73
N TYR A 13 -18.49 14.21 -14.83
CA TYR A 13 -19.78 14.84 -14.49
C TYR A 13 -20.78 14.77 -15.65
N ILE A 14 -21.63 13.74 -15.67
CA ILE A 14 -22.64 13.53 -16.71
C ILE A 14 -23.64 14.70 -16.84
N ARG A 15 -23.98 15.39 -15.73
CA ARG A 15 -24.79 16.61 -15.77
C ARG A 15 -24.17 17.70 -16.67
N THR A 16 -22.85 17.90 -16.54
CA THR A 16 -22.09 18.86 -17.34
C THR A 16 -22.01 18.43 -18.80
N LEU A 17 -21.85 17.14 -19.08
CA LEU A 17 -21.92 16.59 -20.44
C LEU A 17 -23.27 16.90 -21.12
N CYS A 18 -24.39 16.74 -20.42
CA CYS A 18 -25.72 17.08 -20.96
C CYS A 18 -25.87 18.59 -21.26
N VAL A 19 -25.28 19.47 -20.45
CA VAL A 19 -25.25 20.92 -20.72
C VAL A 19 -24.38 21.21 -21.94
N HIS A 20 -23.18 20.61 -22.04
CA HIS A 20 -22.27 20.81 -23.16
C HIS A 20 -22.87 20.33 -24.49
N LEU A 21 -23.56 19.18 -24.50
CA LEU A 21 -24.31 18.69 -25.66
C LEU A 21 -25.41 19.70 -26.08
N GLY A 22 -26.13 20.27 -25.11
CA GLY A 22 -27.12 21.32 -25.37
C GLY A 22 -26.55 22.61 -25.95
N LEU A 23 -25.35 23.01 -25.51
CA LEU A 23 -24.63 24.17 -26.05
C LEU A 23 -24.14 23.92 -27.49
N VAL A 24 -23.57 22.74 -27.77
CA VAL A 24 -23.12 22.34 -29.11
C VAL A 24 -24.29 22.26 -30.11
N LEU A 25 -25.48 21.87 -29.64
CA LEU A 25 -26.71 21.85 -30.45
C LEU A 25 -27.43 23.21 -30.52
N GLY A 26 -26.94 24.25 -29.85
CA GLY A 26 -27.52 25.60 -29.82
C GLY A 26 -28.87 25.76 -29.10
N VAL A 27 -29.59 24.66 -28.85
CA VAL A 27 -30.93 24.66 -28.22
C VAL A 27 -30.92 24.61 -26.69
N GLY A 28 -29.74 24.45 -26.07
CA GLY A 28 -29.61 24.22 -24.63
C GLY A 28 -29.93 22.78 -24.23
N GLY A 29 -29.59 22.41 -22.99
CA GLY A 29 -29.72 21.03 -22.54
C GLY A 29 -29.59 20.89 -21.02
N GLN A 30 -30.42 20.01 -20.45
CA GLN A 30 -30.41 19.70 -19.02
C GLN A 30 -30.60 18.19 -18.81
N MET A 31 -30.00 17.67 -17.75
CA MET A 31 -30.11 16.25 -17.37
C MET A 31 -31.38 16.05 -16.54
N LEU A 32 -32.36 15.32 -17.09
CA LEU A 32 -33.62 14.99 -16.40
C LEU A 32 -33.39 13.86 -15.38
N GLU A 33 -32.89 12.72 -15.85
CA GLU A 33 -32.65 11.51 -15.04
C GLU A 33 -31.26 10.94 -15.32
N LEU A 34 -30.77 10.09 -14.40
CA LEU A 34 -29.48 9.40 -14.54
C LEU A 34 -29.50 8.05 -13.81
N ARG A 35 -29.38 6.95 -14.56
CA ARG A 35 -29.18 5.60 -14.01
C ARG A 35 -27.76 5.12 -14.26
N ARG A 36 -27.03 4.75 -13.20
CA ARG A 36 -25.68 4.16 -13.31
C ARG A 36 -25.79 2.64 -13.49
N VAL A 37 -25.69 2.18 -14.74
CA VAL A 37 -25.79 0.76 -15.16
C VAL A 37 -24.59 -0.10 -14.73
N ARG A 38 -23.40 0.50 -14.56
CA ARG A 38 -22.15 -0.19 -14.19
C ARG A 38 -21.31 0.65 -13.24
N SER A 39 -20.57 0.01 -12.34
CA SER A 39 -19.56 0.64 -11.48
C SER A 39 -18.36 -0.30 -11.31
N GLY A 40 -17.25 0.02 -11.96
CA GLY A 40 -16.06 -0.85 -11.98
C GLY A 40 -16.37 -2.20 -12.63
N ILE A 41 -16.17 -3.29 -11.88
CA ILE A 41 -16.43 -4.66 -12.36
C ILE A 41 -17.87 -5.14 -12.15
N GLN A 42 -18.70 -4.40 -11.40
CA GLN A 42 -20.09 -4.75 -11.10
C GLN A 42 -21.06 -4.04 -12.06
N SER A 43 -22.01 -4.76 -12.66
CA SER A 43 -23.13 -4.22 -13.45
C SER A 43 -24.47 -4.46 -12.76
N GLU A 44 -25.54 -3.81 -13.23
CA GLU A 44 -26.90 -4.02 -12.73
C GLU A 44 -27.44 -5.45 -12.89
N ARG A 45 -26.79 -6.29 -13.71
CA ARG A 45 -27.15 -7.70 -13.91
C ARG A 45 -26.50 -8.62 -12.86
N ASP A 46 -25.47 -8.15 -12.17
CA ASP A 46 -24.63 -8.96 -11.30
C ASP A 46 -25.17 -9.05 -9.86
N ASN A 47 -26.40 -9.57 -9.71
CA ASN A 47 -27.09 -9.73 -8.43
C ASN A 47 -27.23 -8.41 -7.64
N MET A 48 -27.78 -7.39 -8.31
CA MET A 48 -28.19 -6.12 -7.69
C MET A 48 -29.33 -6.36 -6.69
N ALA A 49 -29.08 -6.10 -5.41
CA ALA A 49 -30.10 -6.10 -4.35
C ALA A 49 -30.67 -4.70 -4.11
N THR A 50 -31.90 -4.64 -3.61
CA THR A 50 -32.60 -3.44 -3.17
C THR A 50 -32.52 -3.27 -1.65
N MET A 51 -32.94 -2.10 -1.14
CA MET A 51 -33.03 -1.87 0.31
C MET A 51 -34.08 -2.74 1.00
N HIS A 52 -35.08 -3.25 0.27
CA HIS A 52 -36.08 -4.18 0.81
C HIS A 52 -35.46 -5.57 1.00
N ASP A 53 -34.71 -6.07 0.01
CA ASP A 53 -34.02 -7.37 0.12
C ASP A 53 -33.03 -7.40 1.30
N VAL A 54 -32.38 -6.27 1.61
CA VAL A 54 -31.51 -6.11 2.79
C VAL A 54 -32.29 -6.21 4.10
N LEU A 55 -33.45 -5.55 4.19
CA LEU A 55 -34.32 -5.57 5.37
C LEU A 55 -34.89 -6.97 5.62
N ASP A 56 -35.41 -7.61 4.58
CA ASP A 56 -36.03 -8.93 4.65
C ASP A 56 -34.99 -10.02 4.97
N ALA A 57 -33.77 -9.92 4.43
CA ALA A 57 -32.67 -10.82 4.75
C ALA A 57 -32.20 -10.70 6.22
N GLN A 58 -32.17 -9.48 6.76
CA GLN A 58 -31.86 -9.26 8.18
C GLN A 58 -32.97 -9.82 9.09
N TRP A 59 -34.23 -9.55 8.75
CA TRP A 59 -35.39 -10.05 9.52
C TRP A 59 -35.45 -11.58 9.53
N LEU A 60 -35.20 -12.23 8.38
CA LEU A 60 -35.16 -13.70 8.28
C LEU A 60 -34.05 -14.31 9.15
N TYR A 61 -32.86 -13.70 9.15
CA TYR A 61 -31.76 -14.13 9.99
C TYR A 61 -32.06 -13.97 11.49
N GLU A 62 -32.68 -12.86 11.91
CA GLU A 62 -33.02 -12.63 13.33
C GLU A 62 -34.12 -13.57 13.85
N ASN A 63 -35.16 -13.83 13.06
CA ASN A 63 -36.33 -14.62 13.49
C ASN A 63 -36.17 -16.12 13.27
N HIS A 64 -35.54 -16.53 12.16
CA HIS A 64 -35.45 -17.94 11.75
C HIS A 64 -34.02 -18.49 11.74
N LYS A 65 -32.99 -17.64 11.94
CA LYS A 65 -31.56 -18.01 11.87
C LYS A 65 -31.12 -18.60 10.53
N ASP A 66 -31.86 -18.31 9.46
CA ASP A 66 -31.46 -18.66 8.10
C ASP A 66 -30.54 -17.57 7.53
N GLU A 67 -29.28 -17.94 7.30
CA GLU A 67 -28.28 -17.07 6.68
C GLU A 67 -28.39 -17.06 5.13
N SER A 68 -29.19 -17.92 4.51
CA SER A 68 -29.18 -18.16 3.06
C SER A 68 -29.51 -16.89 2.26
N TYR A 69 -30.47 -16.09 2.72
CA TYR A 69 -30.83 -14.83 2.06
C TYR A 69 -29.75 -13.75 2.28
N LEU A 70 -29.23 -13.64 3.52
CA LEU A 70 -28.18 -12.68 3.87
C LEU A 70 -26.89 -12.93 3.08
N ARG A 71 -26.49 -14.20 2.93
CA ARG A 71 -25.35 -14.64 2.09
C ARG A 71 -25.56 -14.44 0.58
N ARG A 72 -26.80 -14.27 0.11
CA ARG A 72 -27.11 -13.87 -1.27
C ARG A 72 -26.99 -12.36 -1.48
N VAL A 73 -27.39 -11.57 -0.48
CA VAL A 73 -27.35 -10.09 -0.55
C VAL A 73 -25.92 -9.56 -0.35
N ILE A 74 -25.18 -10.11 0.63
CA ILE A 74 -23.81 -9.70 0.94
C ILE A 74 -22.81 -10.52 0.09
N ARG A 75 -22.18 -9.87 -0.89
CA ARG A 75 -21.13 -10.49 -1.74
C ARG A 75 -19.74 -10.37 -1.07
N PRO A 76 -18.85 -11.36 -1.21
CA PRO A 76 -17.47 -11.28 -0.73
C PRO A 76 -16.66 -10.22 -1.49
N LEU A 77 -15.71 -9.58 -0.80
CA LEU A 77 -14.92 -8.45 -1.33
C LEU A 77 -14.01 -8.84 -2.51
N GLU A 78 -13.64 -10.12 -2.59
CA GLU A 78 -12.94 -10.76 -3.70
C GLU A 78 -13.66 -10.52 -5.04
N GLY A 79 -14.99 -10.38 -5.02
CA GLY A 79 -15.81 -10.06 -6.20
C GLY A 79 -15.57 -8.68 -6.82
N LEU A 80 -14.82 -7.80 -6.14
CA LEU A 80 -14.35 -6.53 -6.69
C LEU A 80 -12.95 -6.63 -7.32
N LEU A 81 -12.19 -7.68 -6.98
CA LEU A 81 -10.75 -7.81 -7.26
C LEU A 81 -10.43 -8.69 -8.48
N ILE A 82 -11.46 -9.30 -9.09
CA ILE A 82 -11.35 -10.23 -10.24
C ILE A 82 -10.58 -9.63 -11.44
N GLY A 83 -10.56 -8.31 -11.60
CA GLY A 83 -9.87 -7.62 -12.70
C GLY A 83 -8.35 -7.44 -12.55
N HIS A 84 -7.76 -7.83 -11.41
CA HIS A 84 -6.32 -7.71 -11.15
C HIS A 84 -5.61 -9.05 -11.31
N LYS A 85 -4.37 -9.03 -11.82
CA LYS A 85 -3.50 -10.23 -11.84
C LYS A 85 -3.16 -10.69 -10.43
N ARG A 86 -3.09 -12.00 -10.23
CA ARG A 86 -3.02 -12.65 -8.92
C ARG A 86 -1.65 -13.25 -8.63
N ILE A 87 -1.21 -13.14 -7.38
CA ILE A 87 -0.10 -13.92 -6.83
C ILE A 87 -0.62 -14.74 -5.64
N ILE A 88 -0.52 -16.07 -5.76
CA ILE A 88 -0.91 -17.01 -4.72
C ILE A 88 0.28 -17.18 -3.77
N MET A 89 0.11 -16.79 -2.51
CA MET A 89 1.14 -16.92 -1.48
C MET A 89 0.98 -18.16 -0.61
N LYS A 90 2.10 -18.61 -0.04
CA LYS A 90 2.16 -19.68 0.97
C LYS A 90 1.58 -19.18 2.29
N ASP A 91 0.72 -19.99 2.90
CA ASP A 91 0.05 -19.75 4.19
C ASP A 91 1.02 -19.29 5.31
N SER A 92 2.26 -19.79 5.31
CA SER A 92 3.33 -19.40 6.26
C SER A 92 3.80 -17.94 6.13
N SER A 93 3.52 -17.28 5.01
CA SER A 93 3.91 -15.90 4.71
C SER A 93 2.73 -14.92 4.73
N VAL A 94 1.48 -15.39 4.75
CA VAL A 94 0.26 -14.55 4.71
C VAL A 94 0.23 -13.54 5.86
N ASN A 95 0.36 -13.99 7.12
CA ASN A 95 0.29 -13.07 8.26
C ASN A 95 1.44 -12.03 8.26
N ALA A 96 2.62 -12.36 7.70
CA ALA A 96 3.69 -11.37 7.55
C ALA A 96 3.26 -10.21 6.62
N VAL A 97 2.50 -10.50 5.56
CA VAL A 97 1.89 -9.49 4.67
C VAL A 97 0.81 -8.69 5.42
N CYS A 98 0.02 -9.31 6.31
CA CYS A 98 -0.94 -8.59 7.17
C CYS A 98 -0.28 -7.60 8.14
N TYR A 99 0.99 -7.83 8.51
CA TYR A 99 1.83 -6.88 9.25
C TYR A 99 2.57 -5.85 8.38
N GLY A 100 2.40 -5.90 7.05
CA GLY A 100 3.05 -4.96 6.12
C GLY A 100 4.44 -5.38 5.63
N ALA A 101 4.86 -6.63 5.85
CA ALA A 101 6.14 -7.11 5.32
C ALA A 101 6.14 -7.19 3.79
N LYS A 102 7.25 -6.83 3.15
CA LYS A 102 7.40 -6.90 1.69
C LYS A 102 7.22 -8.33 1.17
N ILE A 103 6.61 -8.49 0.01
CA ILE A 103 6.36 -9.81 -0.59
C ILE A 103 7.67 -10.30 -1.22
N LEU A 104 8.26 -11.32 -0.60
CA LEU A 104 9.51 -11.95 -1.04
C LEU A 104 9.22 -13.21 -1.85
N LEU A 105 10.02 -13.46 -2.89
CA LEU A 105 9.90 -14.61 -3.79
C LEU A 105 9.66 -15.97 -3.08
N PRO A 106 10.43 -16.39 -2.06
CA PRO A 106 10.20 -17.68 -1.38
C PRO A 106 8.82 -17.80 -0.69
N GLY A 107 8.10 -16.69 -0.47
CA GLY A 107 6.73 -16.69 0.06
C GLY A 107 5.64 -16.96 -0.99
N ILE A 108 5.98 -16.99 -2.29
CA ILE A 108 5.05 -17.26 -3.39
C ILE A 108 4.91 -18.77 -3.63
N LEU A 109 3.72 -19.19 -4.04
CA LEU A 109 3.40 -20.54 -4.49
C LEU A 109 3.10 -20.60 -6.00
N ARG A 110 2.33 -19.63 -6.52
CA ARG A 110 2.02 -19.44 -7.95
C ARG A 110 1.84 -17.96 -8.26
N TYR A 111 2.01 -17.59 -9.52
CA TYR A 111 1.75 -16.26 -10.05
C TYR A 111 0.97 -16.37 -11.37
N GLU A 112 0.33 -15.28 -11.77
CA GLU A 112 -0.37 -15.15 -13.04
C GLU A 112 0.59 -14.66 -14.15
N ASP A 113 0.24 -14.93 -15.41
CA ASP A 113 1.09 -14.58 -16.55
C ASP A 113 1.04 -13.09 -16.91
N ASN A 114 2.07 -12.63 -17.62
CA ASN A 114 2.21 -11.26 -18.14
C ASN A 114 2.14 -10.16 -17.06
N ILE A 115 2.55 -10.42 -15.82
CA ILE A 115 2.69 -9.38 -14.79
C ILE A 115 3.80 -8.40 -15.22
N GLU A 116 3.46 -7.11 -15.30
CA GLU A 116 4.37 -6.04 -15.69
C GLU A 116 4.94 -5.27 -14.49
N LEU A 117 6.00 -4.50 -14.73
CA LEU A 117 6.68 -3.73 -13.70
C LEU A 117 5.83 -2.53 -13.26
N ASN A 118 5.60 -2.39 -11.95
CA ASN A 118 4.72 -1.41 -11.31
C ASN A 118 3.21 -1.62 -11.54
N GLU A 119 2.79 -2.78 -12.04
CA GLU A 119 1.37 -3.13 -12.18
C GLU A 119 0.68 -3.36 -10.82
N GLU A 120 -0.61 -3.05 -10.72
CA GLU A 120 -1.43 -3.30 -9.52
C GLU A 120 -2.00 -4.71 -9.49
N ILE A 121 -1.47 -5.51 -8.57
CA ILE A 121 -1.76 -6.94 -8.40
C ILE A 121 -2.46 -7.24 -7.08
N VAL A 122 -3.17 -8.37 -7.03
CA VAL A 122 -3.82 -8.88 -5.81
C VAL A 122 -3.05 -10.08 -5.27
N ILE A 123 -2.73 -10.04 -3.99
CA ILE A 123 -2.15 -11.14 -3.24
C ILE A 123 -3.28 -11.98 -2.65
N VAL A 124 -3.33 -13.27 -2.99
CA VAL A 124 -4.35 -14.21 -2.51
C VAL A 124 -3.74 -15.37 -1.72
N THR A 125 -4.52 -15.98 -0.84
CA THR A 125 -4.16 -17.25 -0.19
C THR A 125 -4.41 -18.43 -1.13
N THR A 126 -3.95 -19.60 -0.71
CA THR A 126 -4.28 -20.89 -1.33
C THR A 126 -5.79 -21.19 -1.41
N LYS A 127 -6.61 -20.54 -0.57
CA LYS A 127 -8.08 -20.63 -0.60
C LYS A 127 -8.76 -19.62 -1.53
N GLY A 128 -8.02 -18.65 -2.05
CA GLY A 128 -8.55 -17.53 -2.83
C GLY A 128 -8.97 -16.29 -2.02
N GLU A 129 -8.71 -16.25 -0.71
CA GLU A 129 -8.98 -15.08 0.15
C GLU A 129 -8.01 -13.93 -0.22
N ALA A 130 -8.51 -12.69 -0.32
CA ALA A 130 -7.68 -11.54 -0.68
C ALA A 130 -6.89 -10.99 0.52
N VAL A 131 -5.56 -11.16 0.49
CA VAL A 131 -4.66 -10.73 1.56
C VAL A 131 -4.37 -9.23 1.48
N ALA A 132 -3.95 -8.76 0.30
CA ALA A 132 -3.52 -7.39 0.08
C ALA A 132 -3.53 -7.00 -1.40
N LEU A 133 -3.70 -5.70 -1.67
CA LEU A 133 -3.31 -5.07 -2.94
C LEU A 133 -1.82 -4.70 -2.86
N ALA A 134 -1.08 -4.99 -3.94
CA ALA A 134 0.33 -4.70 -4.05
C ALA A 134 0.70 -4.16 -5.44
N ILE A 135 1.88 -3.55 -5.53
CA ILE A 135 2.49 -3.07 -6.77
C ILE A 135 3.65 -4.01 -7.10
N ALA A 136 3.64 -4.59 -8.30
CA ALA A 136 4.68 -5.50 -8.77
C ALA A 136 6.03 -4.77 -8.93
N LEU A 137 7.11 -5.39 -8.42
CA LEU A 137 8.49 -4.94 -8.57
C LEU A 137 9.34 -5.91 -9.41
N MET A 138 8.71 -6.96 -9.93
CA MET A 138 9.29 -7.98 -10.79
C MET A 138 8.24 -8.39 -11.84
N THR A 139 8.68 -8.59 -13.09
CA THR A 139 7.85 -9.16 -14.16
C THR A 139 7.77 -10.67 -14.05
N THR A 140 6.75 -11.32 -14.65
CA THR A 140 6.62 -12.80 -14.68
C THR A 140 7.94 -13.51 -15.06
N SER A 141 8.68 -13.01 -16.06
CA SER A 141 9.97 -13.58 -16.46
C SER A 141 11.06 -13.47 -15.39
N THR A 142 11.14 -12.34 -14.66
CA THR A 142 12.09 -12.21 -13.52
C THR A 142 11.67 -13.01 -12.30
N ILE A 143 10.36 -13.21 -12.07
CA ILE A 143 9.83 -14.09 -11.02
C ILE A 143 10.18 -15.56 -11.31
N ALA A 144 10.28 -15.96 -12.58
CA ALA A 144 10.70 -17.30 -12.98
C ALA A 144 12.23 -17.52 -12.91
N SER A 145 13.05 -16.52 -13.22
CA SER A 145 14.50 -16.67 -13.40
C SER A 145 15.37 -16.31 -12.18
N CYS A 146 14.82 -15.65 -11.15
CA CYS A 146 15.58 -15.28 -9.96
C CYS A 146 15.34 -16.26 -8.79
N ASP A 147 16.35 -16.56 -7.98
CA ASP A 147 16.18 -17.34 -6.72
C ASP A 147 15.71 -16.49 -5.53
N HIS A 148 15.97 -15.18 -5.56
CA HIS A 148 15.76 -14.28 -4.44
C HIS A 148 15.41 -12.85 -4.87
N GLY A 149 14.51 -12.21 -4.12
CA GLY A 149 14.16 -10.80 -4.32
C GLY A 149 12.83 -10.40 -3.68
N ILE A 150 12.51 -9.11 -3.82
CA ILE A 150 11.22 -8.53 -3.46
C ILE A 150 10.38 -8.50 -4.73
N VAL A 151 9.32 -9.29 -4.77
CA VAL A 151 8.43 -9.40 -5.94
C VAL A 151 7.41 -8.29 -5.98
N ALA A 152 6.92 -7.84 -4.83
CA ALA A 152 5.93 -6.77 -4.75
C ALA A 152 5.99 -5.94 -3.47
N LYS A 153 5.60 -4.68 -3.59
CA LYS A 153 5.41 -3.72 -2.48
C LYS A 153 3.93 -3.60 -2.17
N ILE A 154 3.54 -3.80 -0.91
CA ILE A 154 2.14 -3.64 -0.48
C ILE A 154 1.68 -2.19 -0.74
N LYS A 155 0.50 -2.05 -1.35
CA LYS A 155 -0.25 -0.80 -1.51
C LYS A 155 -1.32 -0.66 -0.42
N ARG A 156 -2.05 -1.73 -0.13
CA ARG A 156 -3.07 -1.79 0.95
C ARG A 156 -3.27 -3.23 1.44
N VAL A 157 -3.16 -3.45 2.75
CA VAL A 157 -3.59 -4.71 3.39
C VAL A 157 -5.12 -4.76 3.45
N ILE A 158 -5.70 -5.95 3.25
CA ILE A 158 -7.15 -6.19 3.29
C ILE A 158 -7.48 -7.19 4.42
N MET A 159 -6.78 -8.32 4.45
CA MET A 159 -6.95 -9.35 5.48
C MET A 159 -6.49 -8.87 6.86
N GLU A 160 -7.20 -9.31 7.90
CA GLU A 160 -6.86 -9.00 9.28
C GLU A 160 -5.52 -9.61 9.73
N ARG A 161 -5.02 -9.15 10.88
CA ARG A 161 -3.81 -9.69 11.51
C ARG A 161 -4.14 -10.96 12.27
N ASP A 162 -3.22 -11.91 12.29
CA ASP A 162 -3.35 -13.19 13.00
C ASP A 162 -4.47 -14.14 12.54
N THR A 163 -5.17 -13.85 11.44
CA THR A 163 -6.02 -14.81 10.70
C THR A 163 -5.25 -16.08 10.30
N TYR A 164 -3.93 -15.95 10.13
CA TYR A 164 -2.99 -17.04 9.87
C TYR A 164 -1.89 -17.09 10.93
N PRO A 165 -1.37 -18.27 11.33
CA PRO A 165 -0.37 -18.38 12.40
C PRO A 165 0.97 -17.71 12.04
N ARG A 166 1.56 -16.99 12.98
CA ARG A 166 2.88 -16.34 12.84
C ARG A 166 3.98 -17.38 12.63
N ARG A 167 4.49 -17.53 11.40
CA ARG A 167 5.53 -18.51 11.02
C ARG A 167 6.86 -17.90 10.55
N TRP A 168 7.04 -16.58 10.67
CA TRP A 168 8.32 -15.94 10.37
C TRP A 168 9.40 -16.39 11.36
N GLY A 169 10.64 -16.56 10.86
CA GLY A 169 11.76 -17.01 11.70
C GLY A 169 11.76 -18.50 12.09
N LEU A 170 10.94 -19.34 11.44
CA LEU A 170 10.98 -20.81 11.55
C LEU A 170 11.62 -21.50 10.32
N GLY A 171 11.93 -20.74 9.26
CA GLY A 171 12.54 -21.29 8.04
C GLY A 171 13.97 -21.82 8.27
N PRO A 172 14.47 -22.77 7.45
CA PRO A 172 15.69 -23.54 7.74
C PRO A 172 16.90 -22.71 8.17
N ARG A 173 17.27 -21.66 7.41
CA ARG A 173 18.38 -20.75 7.76
C ARG A 173 18.16 -20.00 9.08
N SER A 174 16.92 -19.63 9.43
CA SER A 174 16.64 -18.94 10.70
C SER A 174 16.75 -19.90 11.89
N THR A 175 16.28 -21.13 11.73
CA THR A 175 16.42 -22.20 12.73
C THR A 175 17.89 -22.62 12.90
N GLN A 176 18.66 -22.74 11.81
CA GLN A 176 20.12 -22.93 11.86
C GLN A 176 20.82 -21.77 12.59
N LYS A 177 20.49 -20.50 12.28
CA LYS A 177 21.06 -19.34 12.98
C LYS A 177 20.79 -19.41 14.50
N LYS A 178 19.57 -19.74 14.91
CA LYS A 178 19.21 -19.95 16.32
C LYS A 178 19.99 -21.09 16.99
N ILE A 179 20.16 -22.22 16.30
CA ILE A 179 20.94 -23.37 16.80
C ILE A 179 22.42 -23.00 16.96
N LEU A 180 23.02 -22.27 16.01
CA LEU A 180 24.42 -21.87 16.10
C LEU A 180 24.67 -20.83 17.21
N ILE A 181 23.72 -19.92 17.46
CA ILE A 181 23.74 -19.02 18.63
C ILE A 181 23.61 -19.81 19.93
N ALA A 182 22.70 -20.79 20.00
CA ALA A 182 22.56 -21.66 21.18
C ALA A 182 23.81 -22.54 21.44
N LYS A 183 24.58 -22.86 20.40
CA LYS A 183 25.89 -23.53 20.48
C LYS A 183 27.07 -22.58 20.78
N GLY A 184 26.84 -21.27 20.92
CA GLY A 184 27.89 -20.27 21.13
C GLY A 184 28.82 -20.05 19.92
N GLN A 185 28.50 -20.62 18.75
CA GLN A 185 29.28 -20.48 17.52
C GLN A 185 29.00 -19.15 16.80
N LEU A 186 27.87 -18.52 17.09
CA LEU A 186 27.58 -17.12 16.76
C LEU A 186 27.31 -16.32 18.06
N ASP A 187 27.56 -15.02 18.00
CA ASP A 187 27.22 -14.07 19.08
C ASP A 187 25.69 -13.99 19.32
N LYS A 188 25.27 -13.44 20.48
CA LYS A 188 23.87 -13.19 20.86
C LYS A 188 23.08 -12.42 19.79
N TYR A 189 23.72 -11.49 19.07
CA TYR A 189 23.09 -10.74 17.98
C TYR A 189 23.18 -11.45 16.62
N GLY A 190 23.74 -12.65 16.58
CA GLY A 190 23.88 -13.45 15.37
C GLY A 190 24.88 -12.89 14.37
N LYS A 191 25.96 -12.26 14.89
CA LYS A 191 27.17 -11.93 14.13
C LYS A 191 28.16 -13.11 14.17
N PRO A 192 29.08 -13.21 13.19
CA PRO A 192 30.18 -14.17 13.28
C PRO A 192 31.10 -13.91 14.47
N ASN A 193 31.70 -14.99 14.95
CA ASN A 193 32.74 -15.04 15.98
C ASN A 193 33.80 -16.05 15.53
N GLU A 194 34.94 -16.13 16.22
CA GLU A 194 36.08 -17.01 15.84
C GLU A 194 35.68 -18.49 15.68
N ASN A 195 34.66 -18.95 16.41
CA ASN A 195 34.11 -20.30 16.33
C ASN A 195 33.02 -20.51 15.25
N THR A 196 32.89 -19.61 14.26
CA THR A 196 31.91 -19.79 13.17
C THR A 196 32.35 -20.85 12.16
N PRO A 197 31.45 -21.76 11.74
CA PRO A 197 31.69 -22.62 10.59
C PRO A 197 31.90 -21.79 9.31
N LYS A 198 32.95 -22.10 8.54
CA LYS A 198 33.26 -21.40 7.27
C LYS A 198 32.10 -21.46 6.27
N GLU A 199 31.36 -22.58 6.25
CA GLU A 199 30.14 -22.75 5.47
C GLU A 199 29.07 -21.69 5.77
N TRP A 200 28.96 -21.24 7.02
CA TRP A 200 28.03 -20.18 7.40
C TRP A 200 28.47 -18.83 6.84
N LEU A 201 29.77 -18.51 6.91
CA LEU A 201 30.34 -17.29 6.34
C LEU A 201 30.15 -17.21 4.82
N THR A 202 30.32 -18.32 4.10
CA THR A 202 30.16 -18.35 2.62
C THR A 202 28.69 -18.35 2.18
N SER A 203 27.77 -18.93 2.97
CA SER A 203 26.37 -19.11 2.55
C SER A 203 25.39 -18.05 3.08
N TYR A 204 25.71 -17.36 4.19
CA TYR A 204 24.83 -16.38 4.83
C TYR A 204 25.07 -14.95 4.30
N VAL A 205 24.24 -14.55 3.33
CA VAL A 205 24.14 -13.14 2.89
C VAL A 205 23.14 -12.40 3.79
N ASP A 206 23.58 -11.30 4.41
CA ASP A 206 22.70 -10.47 5.26
C ASP A 206 22.16 -9.25 4.52
N TYR A 207 20.99 -9.43 3.90
CA TYR A 207 20.30 -8.38 3.13
C TYR A 207 19.79 -7.18 3.96
N SER A 208 20.07 -7.11 5.27
CA SER A 208 19.82 -5.90 6.08
C SER A 208 20.95 -4.86 5.97
N VAL A 209 22.16 -5.30 5.62
CA VAL A 209 23.33 -4.44 5.44
C VAL A 209 23.47 -4.09 3.96
N LYS A 210 23.54 -2.80 3.61
CA LYS A 210 24.05 -2.38 2.31
C LYS A 210 25.54 -2.71 2.25
N GLN A 211 25.91 -3.73 1.48
CA GLN A 211 27.31 -3.92 1.10
C GLN A 211 27.66 -2.90 0.02
N GLU A 212 28.70 -2.12 0.25
CA GLU A 212 29.42 -1.43 -0.83
C GLU A 212 30.25 -2.48 -1.59
N PRO A 213 30.43 -2.33 -2.93
CA PRO A 213 31.24 -3.27 -3.68
C PRO A 213 32.70 -3.20 -3.20
N VAL A 214 33.24 -4.33 -2.76
CA VAL A 214 34.64 -4.44 -2.33
C VAL A 214 35.43 -5.03 -3.48
N ASP A 215 36.12 -4.18 -4.24
CA ASP A 215 37.01 -4.62 -5.31
C ASP A 215 38.13 -5.49 -4.72
N ASN A 216 38.25 -6.72 -5.22
CA ASN A 216 39.15 -7.73 -4.67
C ASN A 216 40.07 -8.28 -5.78
N GLU A 217 40.82 -7.39 -6.42
CA GLU A 217 41.86 -7.76 -7.40
C GLU A 217 43.08 -8.37 -6.68
N GLU A 218 43.46 -9.58 -7.09
CA GLU A 218 44.62 -10.28 -6.55
C GLU A 218 45.94 -9.65 -7.05
N LYS A 219 46.90 -9.45 -6.13
CA LYS A 219 48.18 -8.82 -6.44
C LYS A 219 49.21 -9.83 -6.96
N VAL A 220 49.80 -9.54 -8.12
CA VAL A 220 51.05 -10.17 -8.61
C VAL A 220 52.15 -9.09 -8.69
N PRO A 221 53.42 -9.35 -8.28
CA PRO A 221 54.34 -8.27 -7.93
C PRO A 221 55.41 -7.88 -8.99
N ILE A 222 55.64 -6.57 -9.09
CA ILE A 222 56.95 -5.89 -9.32
C ILE A 222 57.61 -5.99 -10.72
N ALA A 223 57.62 -4.84 -11.41
CA ALA A 223 58.84 -4.23 -11.98
C ALA A 223 58.65 -2.69 -12.06
N PRO A 224 59.67 -1.83 -11.78
CA PRO A 224 59.44 -0.38 -11.60
C PRO A 224 59.98 0.50 -12.74
N GLN A 225 59.24 1.56 -13.12
CA GLN A 225 59.76 2.71 -13.89
C GLN A 225 59.19 4.07 -13.40
N GLU A 226 59.82 5.15 -13.86
CA GLU A 226 60.02 6.42 -13.13
C GLU A 226 58.83 7.38 -13.01
N LYS A 227 58.93 8.31 -12.04
CA LYS A 227 58.05 9.48 -11.91
C LYS A 227 58.33 10.53 -13.00
N LYS A 228 57.28 11.10 -13.60
CA LYS A 228 57.31 12.46 -14.18
C LYS A 228 55.94 13.13 -14.10
N GLU A 229 55.83 14.18 -13.31
CA GLU A 229 54.70 15.11 -13.37
C GLU A 229 54.88 16.10 -14.54
N LYS A 230 53.81 16.41 -15.28
CA LYS A 230 53.45 17.81 -15.62
C LYS A 230 52.05 17.96 -16.24
N LYS A 231 51.57 19.20 -16.17
CA LYS A 231 50.18 19.63 -16.41
C LYS A 231 49.83 19.75 -17.91
N ARG A 232 48.55 19.52 -18.23
CA ARG A 232 47.73 20.15 -19.30
C ARG A 232 48.40 20.48 -20.65
N LYS A 233 47.80 19.94 -21.73
CA LYS A 233 47.13 20.77 -22.76
C LYS A 233 46.14 19.93 -23.59
N VAL A 234 45.21 20.62 -24.27
CA VAL A 234 44.24 20.06 -25.23
C VAL A 234 44.35 20.85 -26.54
N SER A 235 44.41 20.13 -27.66
CA SER A 235 44.35 20.63 -29.06
C SER A 235 44.48 19.42 -29.99
N MET A 236 43.88 19.29 -31.18
CA MET A 236 42.75 19.91 -31.88
C MET A 236 42.92 19.52 -33.36
N SER A 237 41.98 18.76 -33.94
CA SER A 237 41.64 18.72 -35.38
C SER A 237 40.39 17.85 -35.54
N SER A 238 39.20 18.31 -35.95
CA SER A 238 38.77 19.06 -37.16
C SER A 238 38.56 18.13 -38.38
N THR A 239 37.63 18.36 -39.31
CA THR A 239 36.90 19.61 -39.67
C THR A 239 35.54 19.31 -40.37
N GLN A 240 34.71 20.34 -40.58
CA GLN A 240 33.57 20.50 -41.53
C GLN A 240 32.19 19.92 -41.13
N GLU A 241 31.06 20.63 -41.33
CA GLU A 241 30.83 22.08 -41.60
C GLU A 241 29.40 22.54 -41.17
N GLU A 242 29.16 23.85 -41.15
CA GLU A 242 27.97 24.57 -40.60
C GLU A 242 27.14 25.25 -41.72
N PRO A 243 26.15 26.17 -41.50
CA PRO A 243 25.48 26.69 -40.28
C PRO A 243 23.97 26.31 -40.27
N ALA A 244 22.96 26.92 -39.62
CA ALA A 244 22.77 28.11 -38.75
C ALA A 244 21.46 27.89 -37.90
N ALA A 245 20.96 28.77 -37.01
CA ALA A 245 21.46 30.04 -36.46
C ALA A 245 21.03 30.20 -34.97
N GLU A 246 21.93 30.83 -34.20
CA GLU A 246 21.79 31.73 -33.03
C GLU A 246 20.38 32.04 -32.43
N THR A 247 20.22 32.29 -31.11
CA THR A 247 21.11 33.06 -30.21
C THR A 247 21.10 32.57 -28.76
N GLU A 248 22.16 32.90 -28.00
CA GLU A 248 22.30 32.62 -26.56
C GLU A 248 21.66 33.68 -25.64
N ILE A 249 21.55 33.39 -24.33
CA ILE A 249 22.29 34.11 -23.24
C ILE A 249 21.91 33.55 -21.85
N SER A 250 22.86 33.52 -20.92
CA SER A 250 22.67 33.20 -19.50
C SER A 250 23.72 33.91 -18.63
N PRO A 251 23.75 33.73 -17.29
CA PRO A 251 22.72 34.14 -16.32
C PRO A 251 23.30 35.08 -15.23
N LYS A 252 22.46 35.77 -14.43
CA LYS A 252 22.98 36.45 -13.22
C LYS A 252 22.02 36.62 -12.01
N GLU A 253 22.52 36.10 -10.88
CA GLU A 253 22.42 36.56 -9.49
C GLU A 253 21.08 36.76 -8.73
N LYS A 254 21.20 36.54 -7.41
CA LYS A 254 20.14 36.60 -6.39
C LYS A 254 20.05 38.02 -5.83
N HIS A 255 18.86 38.61 -5.68
CA HIS A 255 18.47 39.42 -4.49
C HIS A 255 17.06 40.05 -4.60
N LYS A 256 16.05 39.52 -3.89
CA LYS A 256 14.93 40.31 -3.36
C LYS A 256 14.10 39.57 -2.29
N LYS A 257 14.32 39.88 -1.02
CA LYS A 257 13.59 39.35 0.16
C LYS A 257 12.93 40.49 0.95
N LYS A 258 11.95 41.20 0.36
CA LYS A 258 11.27 42.32 1.06
C LYS A 258 9.88 42.76 0.53
N LYS A 259 8.89 41.87 0.41
CA LYS A 259 7.45 42.24 0.40
C LYS A 259 6.48 41.05 0.59
N ARG A 260 6.31 40.57 1.84
CA ARG A 260 5.13 39.83 2.35
C ARG A 260 5.32 39.53 3.86
N LYS A 261 5.12 40.57 4.69
CA LYS A 261 5.03 40.44 6.16
C LYS A 261 4.14 41.56 6.73
N LYS A 262 2.89 41.58 6.28
CA LYS A 262 1.77 42.40 6.80
C LYS A 262 0.45 41.86 6.24
N ALA A 263 -0.02 40.75 6.81
CA ALA A 263 -1.29 40.04 6.51
C ALA A 263 -1.43 38.80 7.43
N LEU A 264 -1.18 38.98 8.73
CA LEU A 264 -1.09 37.87 9.70
C LEU A 264 -1.22 38.40 11.15
N GLU A 265 -2.26 39.23 11.37
CA GLU A 265 -2.61 39.92 12.62
C GLU A 265 -4.09 40.36 12.48
N ASP A 266 -5.01 39.38 12.42
CA ASP A 266 -6.48 39.53 12.47
C ASP A 266 -7.09 38.12 12.38
N GLY A 267 -7.19 37.39 13.50
CA GLY A 267 -7.68 36.01 13.49
C GLY A 267 -7.34 35.11 14.68
N ALA A 268 -6.75 35.64 15.76
CA ALA A 268 -6.33 34.86 16.93
C ALA A 268 -7.35 34.83 18.09
N GLU A 269 -8.45 35.58 18.00
CA GLU A 269 -9.39 35.77 19.12
C GLU A 269 -10.62 34.86 19.06
N VAL A 270 -10.90 34.23 17.91
CA VAL A 270 -12.13 33.43 17.69
C VAL A 270 -11.99 31.96 18.11
N GLU A 271 -10.76 31.43 18.25
CA GLU A 271 -10.54 30.02 18.55
C GLU A 271 -10.69 29.65 20.05
N ASN A 272 -10.60 30.64 20.97
CA ASN A 272 -10.59 30.35 22.42
C ASN A 272 -11.99 30.07 23.00
N GLU A 273 -13.04 30.84 22.66
CA GLU A 273 -14.40 30.65 23.22
C GLU A 273 -15.01 29.27 22.85
N VAL A 274 -14.62 28.73 21.69
CA VAL A 274 -15.05 27.41 21.22
C VAL A 274 -14.39 26.26 22.02
N SER A 275 -13.26 26.51 22.69
CA SER A 275 -12.55 25.50 23.46
C SER A 275 -13.15 25.25 24.84
N GLU A 276 -13.53 26.30 25.58
CA GLU A 276 -14.09 26.18 26.94
C GLU A 276 -15.52 25.64 26.94
N THR A 277 -16.30 25.98 25.91
CA THR A 277 -17.68 25.49 25.72
C THR A 277 -17.70 23.98 25.43
N VAL A 278 -16.78 23.48 24.60
CA VAL A 278 -16.67 22.02 24.34
C VAL A 278 -16.12 21.26 25.55
N ALA A 279 -15.21 21.84 26.33
CA ALA A 279 -14.67 21.20 27.54
C ALA A 279 -15.76 20.98 28.61
N THR A 280 -16.62 21.99 28.84
CA THR A 280 -17.66 21.94 29.87
C THR A 280 -18.81 20.97 29.54
N GLU A 281 -19.17 20.79 28.27
CA GLU A 281 -20.16 19.77 27.87
C GLU A 281 -19.68 18.32 28.10
N VAL A 282 -18.38 18.05 28.03
CA VAL A 282 -17.83 16.70 28.24
C VAL A 282 -17.89 16.28 29.71
N GLU A 283 -17.52 17.17 30.65
CA GLU A 283 -17.58 16.86 32.08
C GLU A 283 -19.03 16.61 32.56
N GLU A 284 -19.99 17.41 32.09
CA GLU A 284 -21.42 17.22 32.35
C GLU A 284 -21.92 15.82 31.95
N GLN A 285 -21.43 15.27 30.83
CA GLN A 285 -21.88 13.97 30.34
C GLN A 285 -21.33 12.78 31.15
N ASP A 286 -20.07 12.82 31.58
CA ASP A 286 -19.50 11.72 32.36
C ASP A 286 -20.00 11.71 33.82
N VAL A 287 -20.24 12.89 34.43
CA VAL A 287 -20.95 12.98 35.73
C VAL A 287 -22.36 12.40 35.64
N LYS A 288 -23.06 12.56 34.50
CA LYS A 288 -24.37 11.94 34.25
C LYS A 288 -24.26 10.42 34.06
N LYS A 289 -23.19 9.88 33.44
CA LYS A 289 -22.94 8.42 33.35
C LYS A 289 -22.65 7.80 34.72
N GLU A 290 -21.76 8.40 35.51
CA GLU A 290 -21.41 7.99 36.89
C GLU A 290 -22.66 7.81 37.78
N LYS A 291 -23.51 8.85 37.83
CA LYS A 291 -24.76 8.82 38.60
C LYS A 291 -25.73 7.73 38.11
N LYS A 292 -25.72 7.40 36.82
CA LYS A 292 -26.57 6.34 36.23
C LYS A 292 -26.04 4.92 36.53
N LYS A 293 -24.72 4.73 36.68
CA LYS A 293 -24.12 3.49 37.22
C LYS A 293 -24.49 3.27 38.69
N LYS A 294 -24.16 4.22 39.57
CA LYS A 294 -24.42 4.12 41.03
C LYS A 294 -25.91 3.87 41.37
N LYS A 295 -26.86 4.33 40.53
CA LYS A 295 -28.30 4.02 40.69
C LYS A 295 -28.74 2.63 40.20
N LYS A 296 -27.92 1.92 39.43
CA LYS A 296 -28.19 0.56 38.94
C LYS A 296 -27.62 -0.49 39.89
N ASP A 297 -26.44 -0.24 40.44
CA ASP A 297 -25.77 -1.16 41.39
C ASP A 297 -26.52 -1.18 42.73
N LYS A 298 -26.85 0.00 43.28
CA LYS A 298 -27.71 0.16 44.49
C LYS A 298 -29.19 -0.25 44.29
N LYS A 299 -29.49 -0.99 43.23
CA LYS A 299 -30.80 -1.63 42.98
C LYS A 299 -30.68 -3.15 42.78
N LYS A 300 -29.49 -3.73 43.01
CA LYS A 300 -29.23 -5.17 43.09
C LYS A 300 -29.02 -5.67 44.52
N ASP A 301 -28.41 -4.85 45.37
CA ASP A 301 -28.17 -5.17 46.80
C ASP A 301 -29.44 -5.00 47.67
N ALA A 302 -30.63 -5.30 47.13
CA ALA A 302 -31.92 -4.94 47.71
C ALA A 302 -33.09 -5.86 47.28
N GLU A 303 -32.85 -7.16 47.18
CA GLU A 303 -33.88 -8.20 47.25
C GLU A 303 -33.63 -8.97 48.57
N PRO A 304 -34.61 -9.13 49.48
CA PRO A 304 -34.44 -9.87 50.73
C PRO A 304 -34.61 -11.38 50.52
N ASP A 305 -33.97 -12.19 51.36
CA ASP A 305 -34.18 -13.64 51.43
C ASP A 305 -35.56 -13.98 52.02
N GLU A 306 -36.37 -14.76 51.30
CA GLU A 306 -37.49 -15.58 51.80
C GLU A 306 -37.75 -16.77 50.87
#